data_AF-A0A9N7VHA6-F1
#
_entry.id   AF-A0A9N7VHA6-F1
#
_cell.length_a   1.000
_cell.length_b   1.000
_cell.length_c   1.000
_cell.angle_alpha   90.00
_cell.angle_beta   90.00
_cell.angle_gamma   90.00
#
_symmetry.space_group_name_H-M   'P 1'
#
loop_
_entity.id
_entity.type
_entity.pdbx_description
1 polymer ?
#
loop_
_entity_poly.entity_id
_entity_poly.type
_entity_poly.pdbx_seq_one_letter_code
_entity_poly.pdbx_strand_id
1 'polypeptide(L)'
;MGHFSPEVLTLIRWLPDMSCTFLLLVSCSDTYHGRFLLVLSRQSLWLRALSSGSQISRSLRESYRLLQLPDGGQSSPAQVKEAYLHLAKLYHPDSGAPTADSALFARVEEAYRAVLAHQSKTKPAGWGKEVEEEDKSRGAALPHRHYLSYDGMGSGTPSQRERQYQQIRVDRATEEVLNYRQREHERAAAEEGALVERDLRQRSRKIKITQAVERLVEDLIQESMARGDFRNLSGAGKPLNKFEHNPYADPMTHNLNRILIDNGYQPSWVVMQRDIRETTAQFRKRLLEGRARLGEPMTPTEHSQWDQLCASVEEQLVKLNKMVDDFNLIVPMLNMQMVHFSMSREMERAVKGAHQHRLEEQRQREKERERRKEEQKRANAVIKHKNSKQGLLSWMQNLFR
;
A
#
# COMPACT_ATOMS: atom_id res chain seq x y z
N MET A 1 -2.08 -51.70 41.94
CA MET A 1 -1.57 -53.00 41.45
C MET A 1 -1.60 -52.94 39.92
N GLY A 2 -0.70 -52.31 39.20
CA GLY A 2 0.75 -52.19 39.39
C GLY A 2 1.42 -53.18 38.45
N HIS A 3 1.70 -52.79 37.21
CA HIS A 3 2.74 -53.42 36.36
C HIS A 3 3.23 -52.41 35.32
N PHE A 4 4.19 -51.60 35.77
CA PHE A 4 5.23 -51.04 34.91
C PHE A 4 6.17 -52.19 34.51
N SER A 5 6.61 -52.22 33.25
CA SER A 5 7.72 -53.06 32.81
C SER A 5 8.86 -52.13 32.36
N PRO A 6 10.05 -52.21 33.01
CA PRO A 6 11.24 -51.48 32.62
C PRO A 6 12.19 -52.39 31.84
N GLU A 7 12.78 -51.89 30.75
CA GLU A 7 14.03 -52.45 30.23
C GLU A 7 15.06 -51.33 30.11
N VAL A 8 16.23 -51.65 30.67
CA VAL A 8 17.33 -50.77 31.01
C VAL A 8 18.59 -51.52 30.59
N LEU A 9 19.44 -50.82 29.84
CA LEU A 9 20.89 -51.00 29.62
C LEU A 9 21.37 -52.11 28.66
N THR A 10 22.16 -51.72 27.64
CA THR A 10 23.63 -51.59 27.80
C THR A 10 24.34 -50.99 26.57
N LEU A 11 25.23 -50.02 26.88
CA LEU A 11 26.56 -49.72 26.32
C LEU A 11 26.83 -49.53 24.81
N ILE A 12 27.41 -48.36 24.47
CA ILE A 12 28.76 -48.09 23.89
C ILE A 12 28.74 -46.61 23.44
N ARG A 13 29.25 -45.64 24.22
CA ARG A 13 30.64 -45.13 24.33
C ARG A 13 31.22 -44.63 22.98
N TRP A 14 31.47 -43.33 22.85
CA TRP A 14 32.74 -42.66 22.46
C TRP A 14 32.51 -41.17 22.09
N LEU A 15 33.06 -40.29 22.93
CA LEU A 15 33.37 -38.86 22.73
C LEU A 15 34.79 -38.74 22.13
N PRO A 16 35.14 -37.62 21.47
CA PRO A 16 35.93 -36.57 22.15
C PRO A 16 35.42 -35.14 21.78
N ASP A 17 35.30 -34.21 22.73
CA ASP A 17 36.36 -33.31 23.22
C ASP A 17 37.22 -32.69 22.11
N MET A 18 37.03 -31.38 21.85
CA MET A 18 38.08 -30.37 21.99
C MET A 18 37.54 -28.95 21.72
N SER A 19 37.78 -28.12 22.73
CA SER A 19 37.67 -26.67 22.88
C SER A 19 38.40 -25.84 21.81
N CYS A 20 37.89 -24.62 21.55
CA CYS A 20 38.70 -23.39 21.49
C CYS A 20 37.82 -22.14 21.31
N THR A 21 37.50 -21.50 22.43
CA THR A 21 37.03 -20.12 22.51
C THR A 21 38.23 -19.17 22.47
N PHE A 22 38.25 -18.20 21.55
CA PHE A 22 39.13 -17.04 21.65
C PHE A 22 38.29 -15.75 21.58
N LEU A 23 38.01 -15.22 22.76
CA LEU A 23 37.72 -13.80 23.00
C LEU A 23 38.98 -13.22 23.64
N LEU A 24 39.56 -12.15 23.09
CA LEU A 24 40.33 -11.22 23.90
C LEU A 24 40.12 -9.77 23.49
N LEU A 25 39.78 -9.02 24.53
CA LEU A 25 39.61 -7.58 24.64
C LEU A 25 40.95 -6.84 24.61
N VAL A 26 40.83 -5.60 24.17
CA VAL A 26 41.65 -4.40 24.42
C VAL A 26 42.25 -4.35 25.84
N SER A 27 43.50 -3.88 25.98
CA SER A 27 43.88 -2.77 26.88
C SER A 27 45.36 -2.37 26.82
N CYS A 28 45.56 -1.07 27.01
CA CYS A 28 46.77 -0.25 26.99
C CYS A 28 47.83 -0.63 28.05
N SER A 29 49.08 -0.19 27.85
CA SER A 29 49.76 0.81 28.73
C SER A 29 51.24 1.00 28.39
N ASP A 30 51.67 2.23 28.64
CA ASP A 30 52.98 2.85 28.50
C ASP A 30 54.08 2.28 29.40
N THR A 31 55.34 2.46 28.98
CA THR A 31 56.44 2.79 29.90
C THR A 31 57.45 3.73 29.25
N TYR A 32 57.62 4.91 29.88
CA TYR A 32 58.69 5.89 29.69
C TYR A 32 59.99 5.49 30.42
N HIS A 33 61.15 6.00 29.98
CA HIS A 33 62.27 6.60 30.75
C HIS A 33 63.38 7.00 29.73
N GLY A 34 64.10 8.12 29.79
CA GLY A 34 64.29 9.13 30.81
C GLY A 34 64.86 10.44 30.23
N ARG A 35 64.91 11.46 31.09
CA ARG A 35 65.09 12.91 30.84
C ARG A 35 66.55 13.39 30.85
N PHE A 36 66.67 14.69 30.51
CA PHE A 36 67.62 15.73 30.96
C PHE A 36 68.85 15.95 30.06
N LEU A 37 69.34 17.15 29.73
CA LEU A 37 69.06 18.57 30.01
C LEU A 37 69.72 19.38 28.88
N LEU A 38 69.20 20.55 28.51
CA LEU A 38 69.90 21.85 28.65
C LEU A 38 69.21 22.95 27.81
N VAL A 39 69.16 24.10 28.45
CA VAL A 39 68.52 25.35 28.07
C VAL A 39 69.52 26.22 27.27
N LEU A 40 68.97 27.24 26.59
CA LEU A 40 69.60 28.46 26.04
C LEU A 40 70.12 28.26 24.60
N SER A 41 69.63 28.97 23.59
CA SER A 41 69.58 30.42 23.51
C SER A 41 69.04 30.81 22.13
N ARG A 42 68.32 31.92 22.09
CA ARG A 42 67.95 32.63 20.87
C ARG A 42 69.21 33.25 20.27
N GLN A 43 69.51 32.99 19.00
CA GLN A 43 70.07 34.00 18.11
C GLN A 43 69.47 33.87 16.72
N SER A 44 68.73 34.91 16.37
CA SER A 44 68.29 35.25 15.02
C SER A 44 69.49 35.47 14.11
N LEU A 45 69.70 34.58 13.16
CA LEU A 45 70.44 34.89 11.93
C LEU A 45 69.42 35.07 10.81
N TRP A 46 69.18 36.35 10.50
CA TRP A 46 68.63 36.76 9.21
C TRP A 46 69.60 36.31 8.12
N LEU A 47 69.37 35.12 7.55
CA LEU A 47 69.93 34.75 6.27
C LEU A 47 68.94 35.20 5.20
N ARG A 48 69.41 36.18 4.41
CA ARG A 48 68.85 36.56 3.11
C ARG A 48 68.35 35.31 2.38
N ALA A 49 67.05 35.25 2.15
CA ALA A 49 66.47 34.36 1.15
C ALA A 49 67.04 34.77 -0.21
N LEU A 50 68.14 34.14 -0.61
CA LEU A 50 68.55 34.10 -2.00
C LEU A 50 67.44 33.32 -2.72
N SER A 51 66.68 34.03 -3.57
CA SER A 51 65.74 33.43 -4.50
C SER A 51 66.50 32.46 -5.40
N SER A 52 66.59 31.20 -4.99
CA SER A 52 66.87 30.10 -5.90
C SER A 52 65.62 29.91 -6.74
N GLY A 53 65.48 30.73 -7.79
CA GLY A 53 64.48 30.48 -8.82
C GLY A 53 64.72 29.06 -9.33
N SER A 54 63.77 28.16 -9.08
CA SER A 54 63.88 26.77 -9.52
C SER A 54 64.11 26.77 -11.03
N GLN A 55 65.33 26.41 -11.46
CA GLN A 55 65.65 26.47 -12.88
C GLN A 55 64.90 25.34 -13.59
N ILE A 56 63.82 25.73 -14.28
CA ILE A 56 63.05 24.85 -15.15
C ILE A 56 63.98 24.26 -16.21
N SER A 57 63.96 22.92 -16.38
CA SER A 57 64.77 22.25 -17.39
C SER A 57 64.39 22.72 -18.80
N ARG A 58 65.36 22.67 -19.74
CA ARG A 58 65.14 23.11 -21.14
C ARG A 58 63.97 22.35 -21.79
N SER A 59 63.89 21.04 -21.57
CA SER A 59 62.81 20.17 -22.08
C SER A 59 61.42 20.51 -21.52
N LEU A 60 61.35 20.94 -20.26
CA LEU A 60 60.08 21.36 -19.67
C LEU A 60 59.63 22.72 -20.21
N ARG A 61 60.58 23.65 -20.43
CA ARG A 61 60.29 24.93 -21.07
C ARG A 61 59.77 24.73 -22.49
N GLU A 62 60.36 23.80 -23.24
CA GLU A 62 59.85 23.39 -24.56
C GLU A 62 58.44 22.81 -24.46
N SER A 63 58.12 22.04 -23.42
CA SER A 63 56.76 21.51 -23.19
C SER A 63 55.74 22.63 -22.93
N TYR A 64 56.09 23.66 -22.15
CA TYR A 64 55.23 24.84 -21.98
C TYR A 64 55.05 25.62 -23.29
N ARG A 65 56.11 25.78 -24.10
CA ARG A 65 56.02 26.42 -25.42
C ARG A 65 55.14 25.66 -26.39
N LEU A 66 55.23 24.33 -26.40
CA LEU A 66 54.37 23.47 -27.23
C LEU A 66 52.89 23.61 -26.85
N LEU A 67 52.60 23.81 -25.56
CA LEU A 67 51.26 24.10 -25.06
C LEU A 67 50.87 25.59 -25.19
N GLN A 68 51.71 26.42 -25.82
CA GLN A 68 51.51 27.87 -25.99
C GLN A 68 51.35 28.63 -24.66
N LEU A 69 52.04 28.17 -23.62
CA LEU A 69 52.03 28.75 -22.28
C LEU A 69 53.34 29.50 -21.99
N PRO A 70 53.33 30.46 -21.04
CA PRO A 70 54.53 31.22 -20.70
C PRO A 70 55.64 30.32 -20.10
N ASP A 71 56.87 30.57 -20.54
CA ASP A 71 58.10 29.82 -20.17
C ASP A 71 58.41 29.74 -18.67
N GLY A 72 57.74 30.57 -17.86
CA GLY A 72 58.01 30.75 -16.43
C GLY A 72 57.46 29.67 -15.50
N GLY A 73 56.75 28.65 -16.02
CA GLY A 73 56.25 27.53 -15.22
C GLY A 73 55.21 27.87 -14.14
N GLN A 74 54.67 29.10 -14.16
CA GLN A 74 53.67 29.60 -13.21
C GLN A 74 52.22 29.44 -13.71
N SER A 75 51.99 28.71 -14.80
CA SER A 75 50.64 28.47 -15.32
C SER A 75 49.81 27.63 -14.35
N SER A 76 48.57 28.04 -14.10
CA SER A 76 47.65 27.31 -13.22
C SER A 76 47.26 25.96 -13.84
N PRO A 77 46.94 24.92 -13.05
CA PRO A 77 46.57 23.61 -13.59
C PRO A 77 45.33 23.67 -14.49
N ALA A 78 44.41 24.61 -14.22
CA ALA A 78 43.26 24.87 -15.07
C ALA A 78 43.67 25.42 -16.44
N GLN A 79 44.59 26.40 -16.47
CA GLN A 79 45.10 26.98 -17.73
C GLN A 79 45.85 25.95 -18.58
N VAL A 80 46.64 25.07 -17.96
CA VAL A 80 47.34 23.99 -18.69
C VAL A 80 46.34 23.04 -19.34
N LYS A 81 45.26 22.69 -18.62
CA LYS A 81 44.19 21.82 -19.14
C LYS A 81 43.43 22.49 -20.27
N GLU A 82 43.10 23.76 -20.15
CA GLU A 82 42.41 24.52 -21.20
C GLU A 82 43.26 24.62 -22.47
N ALA A 83 44.55 24.94 -22.34
CA ALA A 83 45.48 24.99 -23.46
C ALA A 83 45.60 23.63 -24.18
N TYR A 84 45.71 22.54 -23.41
CA TYR A 84 45.70 21.19 -23.98
C TYR A 84 44.39 20.86 -24.70
N LEU A 85 43.24 21.14 -24.09
CA LEU A 85 41.93 20.88 -24.72
C LEU A 85 41.73 21.69 -26.00
N HIS A 86 42.27 22.91 -26.05
CA HIS A 86 42.24 23.73 -27.25
C HIS A 86 43.09 23.12 -28.38
N LEU A 87 44.35 22.74 -28.09
CA LEU A 87 45.23 22.10 -29.07
C LEU A 87 44.72 20.72 -29.50
N ALA A 88 44.15 19.96 -28.58
CA ALA A 88 43.51 18.69 -28.87
C ALA A 88 42.40 18.86 -29.90
N LYS A 89 41.49 19.84 -29.71
CA LYS A 89 40.42 20.09 -30.69
C LYS A 89 40.93 20.47 -32.09
N LEU A 90 42.11 21.09 -32.19
CA LEU A 90 42.70 21.53 -33.45
C LEU A 90 43.45 20.42 -34.19
N TYR A 91 44.19 19.56 -33.46
CA TYR A 91 45.11 18.58 -34.05
C TYR A 91 44.62 17.13 -33.93
N HIS A 92 43.49 16.85 -33.27
CA HIS A 92 43.00 15.49 -33.10
C HIS A 92 42.71 14.82 -34.45
N PRO A 93 43.18 13.59 -34.71
CA PRO A 93 43.01 12.91 -35.99
C PRO A 93 41.54 12.73 -36.40
N ASP A 94 40.65 12.54 -35.42
CA ASP A 94 39.22 12.34 -35.68
C ASP A 94 38.41 13.65 -35.83
N SER A 95 39.05 14.82 -35.70
CA SER A 95 38.36 16.11 -35.82
C SER A 95 37.94 16.45 -37.25
N GLY A 96 38.51 15.78 -38.26
CA GLY A 96 38.24 16.02 -39.68
C GLY A 96 38.69 17.40 -40.19
N ALA A 97 39.40 18.19 -39.37
CA ALA A 97 39.92 19.50 -39.74
C ALA A 97 41.15 19.37 -40.67
N PRO A 98 41.43 20.35 -41.55
CA PRO A 98 42.64 20.34 -42.39
C PRO A 98 43.94 20.45 -41.58
N THR A 99 43.84 20.81 -40.29
CA THR A 99 44.94 20.89 -39.33
C THR A 99 45.13 19.61 -38.51
N ALA A 100 44.32 18.57 -38.74
CA ALA A 100 44.39 17.32 -38.00
C ALA A 100 45.70 16.56 -38.34
N ASP A 101 46.52 16.33 -37.32
CA ASP A 101 47.80 15.63 -37.47
C ASP A 101 48.07 14.77 -36.21
N SER A 102 48.07 13.46 -36.42
CA SER A 102 48.31 12.47 -35.36
C SER A 102 49.67 12.62 -34.67
N ALA A 103 50.72 13.01 -35.41
CA ALA A 103 52.07 13.12 -34.87
C ALA A 103 52.22 14.38 -34.01
N LEU A 104 51.58 15.48 -34.43
CA LEU A 104 51.53 16.71 -33.63
C LEU A 104 50.69 16.54 -32.37
N PHE A 105 49.54 15.85 -32.47
CA PHE A 105 48.70 15.56 -31.32
C PHE A 105 49.44 14.75 -30.25
N ALA A 106 50.19 13.71 -30.65
CA ALA A 106 51.00 12.91 -29.73
C ALA A 106 52.05 13.76 -28.99
N ARG A 107 52.74 14.67 -29.71
CA ARG A 107 53.72 15.59 -29.10
C ARG A 107 53.09 16.56 -28.10
N VAL A 108 51.89 17.05 -28.41
CA VAL A 108 51.11 17.93 -27.50
C VAL A 108 50.68 17.16 -26.24
N GLU A 109 50.27 15.90 -26.39
CA GLU A 109 49.92 15.03 -25.27
C GLU A 109 51.12 14.71 -24.38
N GLU A 110 52.27 14.39 -24.99
CA GLU A 110 53.54 14.17 -24.27
C GLU A 110 53.95 15.41 -23.47
N ALA A 111 53.88 16.60 -24.09
CA ALA A 111 54.16 17.87 -23.42
C ALA A 111 53.20 18.12 -22.24
N TYR A 112 51.89 17.84 -22.41
CA TYR A 112 50.90 17.97 -21.35
C TYR A 112 51.19 17.05 -20.16
N ARG A 113 51.52 15.78 -20.44
CA ARG A 113 51.90 14.80 -19.40
C ARG A 113 53.16 15.22 -18.66
N ALA A 114 54.17 15.75 -19.37
CA ALA A 114 55.40 16.25 -18.76
C ALA A 114 55.14 17.45 -17.82
N VAL A 115 54.26 18.38 -18.20
CA VAL A 115 53.88 19.52 -17.37
C VAL A 115 53.11 19.09 -16.12
N LEU A 116 52.17 18.14 -16.24
CA LEU A 116 51.45 17.61 -15.07
C LEU A 116 52.39 16.91 -14.09
N ALA A 117 53.35 16.13 -14.58
CA ALA A 117 54.34 15.46 -13.75
C ALA A 117 55.29 16.45 -13.04
N HIS A 118 55.55 17.61 -13.63
CA HIS A 118 56.29 18.68 -12.97
C HIS A 118 55.43 19.38 -11.91
N GLN A 119 54.18 19.73 -12.25
CA GLN A 119 53.26 20.37 -11.29
C GLN A 119 53.00 19.51 -10.06
N SER A 120 52.90 18.18 -10.21
CA SER A 120 52.75 17.26 -9.08
C SER A 120 54.00 17.18 -8.21
N LYS A 121 55.20 17.36 -8.78
CA LYS A 121 56.47 17.39 -8.03
C LYS A 121 56.73 18.73 -7.34
N THR A 122 56.29 19.84 -7.94
CA THR A 122 56.45 21.18 -7.36
C THR A 122 55.44 21.50 -6.27
N LYS A 123 54.32 20.77 -6.18
CA LYS A 123 53.44 20.83 -5.01
C LYS A 123 54.18 20.18 -3.84
N PRO A 124 54.55 20.93 -2.78
CA PRO A 124 55.23 20.33 -1.63
C PRO A 124 54.32 19.29 -0.99
N ALA A 125 54.88 18.14 -0.61
CA ALA A 125 54.21 16.97 -0.04
C ALA A 125 53.56 17.19 1.35
N GLY A 126 53.17 18.42 1.67
CA GLY A 126 52.69 18.87 2.98
C GLY A 126 51.25 19.36 3.01
N TRP A 127 50.42 19.01 2.03
CA TRP A 127 48.98 19.28 2.07
C TRP A 127 48.20 17.97 1.90
N GLY A 128 47.65 17.51 3.02
CA GLY A 128 46.39 16.76 3.10
C GLY A 128 46.26 15.52 2.25
N LYS A 129 46.52 14.36 2.87
CA LYS A 129 45.91 13.09 2.51
C LYS A 129 44.41 13.16 2.80
N GLU A 130 43.68 13.93 2.00
CA GLU A 130 42.22 13.83 1.93
C GLU A 130 41.85 12.81 0.85
N VAL A 131 40.88 12.01 1.22
CA VAL A 131 40.46 10.75 0.62
C VAL A 131 39.83 11.01 -0.74
N GLU A 132 40.60 10.97 -1.81
CA GLU A 132 40.15 10.79 -3.20
C GLU A 132 41.33 10.10 -3.93
N GLU A 133 41.26 8.93 -4.55
CA GLU A 133 40.17 8.27 -5.26
C GLU A 133 40.44 6.75 -5.28
N GLU A 134 39.52 5.97 -4.72
CA GLU A 134 39.32 4.57 -5.10
C GLU A 134 37.89 4.44 -5.65
N ASP A 135 37.53 5.31 -6.60
CA ASP A 135 36.19 5.30 -7.21
C ASP A 135 36.21 5.66 -8.72
N LYS A 136 37.33 5.40 -9.39
CA LYS A 136 37.48 5.65 -10.85
C LYS A 136 37.09 4.48 -11.76
N SER A 137 36.32 3.51 -11.26
CA SER A 137 35.79 2.41 -12.09
C SER A 137 34.34 2.05 -11.80
N ARG A 138 33.53 3.00 -11.32
CA ARG A 138 32.08 2.92 -11.44
C ARG A 138 31.68 3.91 -12.53
N GLY A 139 31.54 3.41 -13.76
CA GLY A 139 30.97 4.20 -14.85
C GLY A 139 29.70 4.90 -14.36
N ALA A 140 29.60 6.20 -14.62
CA ALA A 140 28.52 7.05 -14.16
C ALA A 140 27.16 6.35 -14.33
N ALA A 141 26.63 5.82 -13.23
CA ALA A 141 25.34 5.15 -13.24
C ALA A 141 24.29 6.22 -13.57
N LEU A 142 23.60 6.05 -14.68
CA LEU A 142 22.53 6.95 -15.11
C LEU A 142 21.59 7.22 -13.92
N PRO A 143 21.34 8.49 -13.55
CA PRO A 143 20.65 8.88 -12.31
C PRO A 143 19.18 8.42 -12.21
N HIS A 144 18.65 7.78 -13.26
CA HIS A 144 17.26 7.33 -13.36
C HIS A 144 17.10 5.80 -13.32
N ARG A 145 18.16 5.05 -12.99
CA ARG A 145 18.03 3.61 -12.68
C ARG A 145 17.60 3.43 -11.22
N HIS A 146 16.33 3.68 -10.96
CA HIS A 146 15.68 3.14 -9.76
C HIS A 146 15.52 1.63 -9.95
N TYR A 147 16.44 0.83 -9.42
CA TYR A 147 16.17 -0.60 -9.26
C TYR A 147 15.07 -0.73 -8.21
N LEU A 148 14.09 -1.60 -8.45
CA LEU A 148 13.13 -1.99 -7.42
C LEU A 148 13.92 -2.50 -6.22
N SER A 149 13.91 -1.75 -5.12
CA SER A 149 14.51 -2.21 -3.87
C SER A 149 13.58 -3.28 -3.32
N TYR A 150 13.92 -4.55 -3.51
CA TYR A 150 13.21 -5.71 -2.96
C TYR A 150 13.34 -5.79 -1.43
N ASP A 151 13.19 -4.66 -0.71
CA ASP A 151 13.43 -4.53 0.73
C ASP A 151 14.82 -5.01 1.18
N GLY A 152 15.81 -4.98 0.28
CA GLY A 152 17.15 -5.53 0.51
C GLY A 152 17.23 -7.06 0.47
N MET A 153 16.17 -7.73 0.02
CA MET A 153 16.10 -9.19 -0.06
C MET A 153 16.74 -9.73 -1.34
N GLY A 154 17.52 -10.79 -1.16
CA GLY A 154 18.16 -11.53 -2.24
C GLY A 154 19.53 -11.01 -2.66
N SER A 155 20.32 -11.90 -3.26
CA SER A 155 21.68 -11.62 -3.73
C SER A 155 21.82 -11.97 -5.22
N GLY A 156 22.83 -11.38 -5.88
CA GLY A 156 23.12 -11.62 -7.29
C GLY A 156 22.49 -10.62 -8.25
N THR A 157 22.25 -11.08 -9.49
CA THR A 157 21.75 -10.23 -10.59
C THR A 157 20.32 -9.73 -10.32
N PRO A 158 19.87 -8.61 -10.93
CA PRO A 158 18.52 -8.08 -10.72
C PRO A 158 17.39 -9.11 -10.95
N SER A 159 17.51 -9.98 -11.95
CA SER A 159 16.52 -11.03 -12.24
C SER A 159 16.54 -12.18 -11.23
N GLN A 160 17.72 -12.53 -10.68
CA GLN A 160 17.81 -13.51 -9.60
C GLN A 160 17.17 -12.98 -8.31
N ARG A 161 17.42 -11.71 -7.98
CA ARG A 161 16.77 -11.05 -6.83
C ARG A 161 15.26 -10.94 -6.98
N GLU A 162 14.78 -10.66 -8.20
CA GLU A 162 13.35 -10.66 -8.50
C GLU A 162 12.71 -12.03 -8.21
N ARG A 163 13.31 -13.13 -8.69
CA ARG A 163 12.80 -14.48 -8.45
C ARG A 163 12.79 -14.82 -6.95
N GLN A 164 13.87 -14.49 -6.24
CA GLN A 164 13.96 -14.71 -4.80
C GLN A 164 12.92 -13.90 -4.03
N TYR A 165 12.73 -12.63 -4.39
CA TYR A 165 11.70 -11.80 -3.79
C TYR A 165 10.29 -12.33 -4.07
N GLN A 166 10.03 -12.80 -5.30
CA GLN A 166 8.77 -13.47 -5.63
C GLN A 166 8.53 -14.70 -4.76
N GLN A 167 9.55 -15.55 -4.55
CA GLN A 167 9.46 -16.72 -3.66
C GLN A 167 9.16 -16.30 -2.22
N ILE A 168 9.94 -15.36 -1.65
CA ILE A 168 9.73 -14.87 -0.28
C ILE A 168 8.34 -14.28 -0.10
N ARG A 169 7.81 -13.56 -1.10
CA ARG A 169 6.44 -13.03 -1.04
C ARG A 169 5.40 -14.15 -1.02
N VAL A 170 5.58 -15.20 -1.81
CA VAL A 170 4.69 -16.37 -1.79
C VAL A 170 4.75 -17.04 -0.42
N ASP A 171 5.94 -17.30 0.11
CA ASP A 171 6.11 -17.94 1.42
C ASP A 171 5.43 -17.13 2.53
N ARG A 172 5.68 -15.82 2.59
CA ARG A 172 5.00 -14.91 3.53
C ARG A 172 3.48 -14.93 3.39
N ALA A 173 2.98 -14.90 2.16
CA ALA A 173 1.55 -14.98 1.92
C ALA A 173 0.97 -16.32 2.43
N THR A 174 1.69 -17.44 2.26
CA THR A 174 1.25 -18.74 2.80
C THR A 174 1.22 -18.74 4.32
N GLU A 175 2.24 -18.19 4.98
CA GLU A 175 2.29 -18.05 6.43
C GLU A 175 1.15 -17.16 6.95
N GLU A 176 0.88 -16.03 6.31
CA GLU A 176 -0.21 -15.12 6.66
C GLU A 176 -1.59 -15.81 6.55
N VAL A 177 -1.81 -16.60 5.50
CA VAL A 177 -3.06 -17.37 5.34
C VAL A 177 -3.21 -18.42 6.44
N LEU A 178 -2.13 -19.14 6.79
CA LEU A 178 -2.15 -20.12 7.88
C LEU A 178 -2.42 -19.45 9.23
N ASN A 179 -1.75 -18.33 9.51
CA ASN A 179 -1.96 -17.54 10.71
C ASN A 179 -3.39 -17.00 10.79
N TYR A 180 -3.96 -16.53 9.67
CA TYR A 180 -5.34 -16.10 9.61
C TYR A 180 -6.30 -17.26 9.94
N ARG A 181 -6.13 -18.42 9.29
CA ARG A 181 -6.95 -19.62 9.58
C ARG A 181 -6.87 -20.02 11.05
N GLN A 182 -5.66 -20.01 11.63
CA GLN A 182 -5.47 -20.31 13.04
C GLN A 182 -6.23 -19.33 13.93
N ARG A 183 -6.09 -18.02 13.70
CA ARG A 183 -6.81 -16.99 14.47
C ARG A 183 -8.32 -17.13 14.35
N GLU A 184 -8.84 -17.45 13.16
CA GLU A 184 -10.28 -17.67 12.97
C GLU A 184 -10.76 -18.90 13.74
N HIS A 185 -9.98 -19.98 13.77
CA HIS A 185 -10.28 -21.15 14.61
C HIS A 185 -10.25 -20.82 16.11
N GLU A 186 -9.27 -20.04 16.56
CA GLU A 186 -9.15 -19.60 17.95
C GLU A 186 -10.31 -18.68 18.36
N ARG A 187 -10.72 -17.73 17.51
CA ARG A 187 -11.89 -16.86 17.73
C ARG A 187 -13.17 -17.68 17.86
N ALA A 188 -13.41 -18.59 16.92
CA ALA A 188 -14.56 -19.49 16.99
C ALA A 188 -14.55 -20.35 18.26
N ALA A 189 -13.38 -20.80 18.71
CA ALA A 189 -13.24 -21.53 19.97
C ALA A 189 -13.51 -20.65 21.21
N ALA A 190 -13.10 -19.37 21.19
CA ALA A 190 -13.26 -18.43 22.30
C ALA A 190 -14.69 -17.90 22.46
N GLU A 191 -15.36 -17.51 21.37
CA GLU A 191 -16.76 -17.07 21.38
C GLU A 191 -17.70 -18.19 21.87
N GLU A 192 -17.36 -19.44 21.54
CA GLU A 192 -18.19 -20.61 21.82
C GLU A 192 -17.74 -21.42 23.05
N GLY A 193 -16.66 -21.00 23.72
CA GLY A 193 -16.16 -21.57 24.98
C GLY A 193 -17.08 -21.32 26.19
N ALA A 194 -18.13 -20.52 26.01
CA ALA A 194 -19.18 -20.28 27.00
C ALA A 194 -20.41 -21.22 26.87
N LEU A 195 -20.48 -22.10 25.85
CA LEU A 195 -21.66 -22.95 25.57
C LEU A 195 -21.35 -24.46 25.46
N VAL A 196 -22.10 -25.22 26.27
CA VAL A 196 -22.24 -26.67 26.53
C VAL A 196 -21.63 -27.70 25.52
N GLU A 197 -21.05 -28.76 26.08
CA GLU A 197 -20.45 -29.99 25.49
C GLU A 197 -21.21 -30.63 24.30
N ARG A 198 -22.51 -30.36 24.14
CA ARG A 198 -23.34 -30.87 23.02
C ARG A 198 -22.91 -30.32 21.66
N ASP A 199 -22.28 -29.14 21.63
CA ASP A 199 -21.82 -28.50 20.40
C ASP A 199 -20.49 -29.07 19.88
N LEU A 200 -19.66 -29.68 20.74
CA LEU A 200 -18.35 -30.24 20.36
C LEU A 200 -18.46 -31.34 19.29
N ARG A 201 -19.51 -32.16 19.33
CA ARG A 201 -19.74 -33.23 18.33
C ARG A 201 -20.17 -32.67 16.98
N GLN A 202 -20.96 -31.59 16.96
CA GLN A 202 -21.36 -30.94 15.72
C GLN A 202 -20.19 -30.15 15.12
N ARG A 203 -19.39 -29.48 15.95
CA ARG A 203 -18.16 -28.78 15.57
C ARG A 203 -17.13 -29.72 14.96
N SER A 204 -16.80 -30.80 15.65
CA SER A 204 -15.85 -31.80 15.12
C SER A 204 -16.33 -32.39 13.80
N ARG A 205 -17.63 -32.59 13.59
CA ARG A 205 -18.19 -32.97 12.29
C ARG A 205 -18.01 -31.87 11.25
N LYS A 206 -18.35 -30.61 11.56
CA LYS A 206 -18.20 -29.47 10.65
C LYS A 206 -16.74 -29.28 10.23
N ILE A 207 -15.80 -29.29 11.18
CA ILE A 207 -14.35 -29.18 10.93
C ILE A 207 -13.87 -30.35 10.06
N LYS A 208 -14.29 -31.59 10.37
CA LYS A 208 -13.95 -32.75 9.55
C LYS A 208 -14.50 -32.63 8.13
N ILE A 209 -15.72 -32.13 7.97
CA ILE A 209 -16.34 -31.92 6.65
C ILE A 209 -15.58 -30.84 5.88
N THR A 210 -15.27 -29.69 6.49
CA THR A 210 -14.53 -28.62 5.80
C THR A 210 -13.13 -29.09 5.40
N GLN A 211 -12.40 -29.77 6.29
CA GLN A 211 -11.09 -30.35 5.98
C GLN A 211 -11.17 -31.41 4.87
N ALA A 212 -12.22 -32.24 4.87
CA ALA A 212 -12.41 -33.24 3.83
C ALA A 212 -12.73 -32.60 2.46
N VAL A 213 -13.54 -31.54 2.45
CA VAL A 213 -13.84 -30.77 1.23
C VAL A 213 -12.58 -30.09 0.71
N GLU A 214 -11.79 -29.44 1.58
CA GLU A 214 -10.52 -28.81 1.21
C GLU A 214 -9.55 -29.83 0.61
N ARG A 215 -9.43 -31.01 1.23
CA ARG A 215 -8.59 -32.09 0.70
C ARG A 215 -9.08 -32.58 -0.66
N LEU A 216 -10.39 -32.76 -0.82
CA LEU A 216 -10.99 -33.18 -2.08
C LEU A 216 -10.75 -32.13 -3.19
N VAL A 217 -10.87 -30.85 -2.86
CA VAL A 217 -10.57 -29.75 -3.79
C VAL A 217 -9.09 -29.75 -4.18
N GLU A 218 -8.18 -29.95 -3.23
CA GLU A 218 -6.74 -30.06 -3.53
C GLU A 218 -6.45 -31.25 -4.43
N ASP A 219 -7.02 -32.42 -4.13
CA ASP A 219 -6.87 -33.62 -4.97
C ASP A 219 -7.40 -33.37 -6.40
N LEU A 220 -8.52 -32.66 -6.55
CA LEU A 220 -9.05 -32.25 -7.86
C LEU A 220 -8.11 -31.28 -8.60
N ILE A 221 -7.50 -30.33 -7.89
CA ILE A 221 -6.53 -29.38 -8.48
C ILE A 221 -5.31 -30.15 -8.97
N GLN A 222 -4.74 -31.03 -8.14
CA GLN A 222 -3.58 -31.85 -8.50
C GLN A 222 -3.89 -32.78 -9.67
N GLU A 223 -5.08 -33.38 -9.69
CA GLU A 223 -5.53 -34.20 -10.82
C GLU A 223 -5.66 -33.37 -12.12
N SER A 224 -6.26 -32.19 -12.04
CA SER A 224 -6.39 -31.26 -13.18
C SER A 224 -5.02 -30.78 -13.68
N MET A 225 -4.07 -30.56 -12.77
CA MET A 225 -2.66 -30.27 -13.09
C MET A 225 -1.98 -31.44 -13.81
N ALA A 226 -2.19 -32.67 -13.33
CA ALA A 226 -1.63 -33.88 -13.92
C ALA A 226 -2.23 -34.18 -15.31
N ARG A 227 -3.54 -33.97 -15.49
CA ARG A 227 -4.23 -34.03 -16.79
C ARG A 227 -3.75 -32.96 -17.76
N GLY A 228 -3.21 -31.85 -17.24
CA GLY A 228 -2.72 -30.74 -18.02
C GLY A 228 -3.82 -29.78 -18.45
N ASP A 229 -4.95 -29.74 -17.74
CA ASP A 229 -6.08 -28.82 -18.03
C ASP A 229 -5.65 -27.34 -17.95
N PHE A 230 -4.57 -27.06 -17.23
CA PHE A 230 -3.94 -25.73 -17.14
C PHE A 230 -2.94 -25.43 -18.28
N ARG A 231 -2.63 -26.39 -19.15
CA ARG A 231 -1.76 -26.19 -20.33
C ARG A 231 -2.64 -25.72 -21.49
N ASN A 232 -2.36 -24.52 -22.03
CA ASN A 232 -3.09 -23.87 -23.14
C ASN A 232 -4.45 -23.25 -22.79
N LEU A 233 -4.56 -22.63 -21.60
CA LEU A 233 -5.70 -21.77 -21.28
C LEU A 233 -5.92 -20.70 -22.38
N SER A 234 -7.18 -20.38 -22.67
CA SER A 234 -7.53 -19.35 -23.65
C SER A 234 -6.96 -18.00 -23.23
N GLY A 235 -5.88 -17.56 -23.90
CA GLY A 235 -5.16 -16.33 -23.55
C GLY A 235 -3.75 -16.53 -22.98
N ALA A 236 -3.29 -17.78 -22.84
CA ALA A 236 -1.90 -18.07 -22.46
C ALA A 236 -0.91 -17.38 -23.42
N GLY A 237 0.06 -16.66 -22.84
CA GLY A 237 1.09 -15.92 -23.59
C GLY A 237 0.60 -14.62 -24.27
N LYS A 238 -0.70 -14.31 -24.23
CA LYS A 238 -1.21 -13.02 -24.72
C LYS A 238 -1.05 -11.95 -23.63
N PRO A 239 -0.70 -10.71 -23.98
CA PRO A 239 -0.71 -9.62 -23.01
C PRO A 239 -2.13 -9.48 -22.45
N LEU A 240 -2.21 -9.30 -21.14
CA LEU A 240 -3.48 -9.01 -20.49
C LEU A 240 -4.07 -7.73 -21.09
N ASN A 241 -5.39 -7.72 -21.29
CA ASN A 241 -6.07 -6.56 -21.87
C ASN A 241 -5.77 -5.33 -21.00
N LYS A 242 -5.39 -4.19 -21.61
CA LYS A 242 -4.97 -3.00 -20.86
C LYS A 242 -6.13 -2.56 -19.96
N PHE A 243 -5.95 -2.77 -18.68
CA PHE A 243 -6.94 -2.47 -17.65
C PHE A 243 -7.16 -0.96 -17.54
N GLU A 244 -8.20 -0.55 -16.81
CA GLU A 244 -8.29 0.83 -16.30
C GLU A 244 -7.07 1.06 -15.40
N HIS A 245 -5.99 1.54 -16.01
CA HIS A 245 -4.73 1.71 -15.33
C HIS A 245 -4.92 2.79 -14.27
N ASN A 246 -4.96 2.38 -13.00
CA ASN A 246 -4.82 3.31 -11.91
C ASN A 246 -3.33 3.67 -11.79
N PRO A 247 -2.90 4.88 -12.19
CA PRO A 247 -1.50 5.27 -12.16
C PRO A 247 -0.95 5.37 -10.72
N TYR A 248 -1.83 5.41 -9.73
CA TYR A 248 -1.49 5.47 -8.31
C TYR A 248 -1.41 4.10 -7.64
N ALA A 249 -1.78 3.01 -8.33
CA ALA A 249 -1.72 1.66 -7.79
C ALA A 249 -0.69 0.81 -8.55
N ASP A 250 0.05 -0.01 -7.81
CA ASP A 250 0.91 -1.02 -8.43
C ASP A 250 0.06 -2.00 -9.28
N PRO A 251 0.50 -2.36 -10.51
CA PRO A 251 -0.25 -3.26 -11.37
C PRO A 251 -0.61 -4.59 -10.70
N MET A 252 0.24 -5.13 -9.81
CA MET A 252 -0.07 -6.38 -9.10
C MET A 252 -1.25 -6.17 -8.15
N THR A 253 -1.21 -5.13 -7.32
CA THR A 253 -2.28 -4.82 -6.35
C THR A 253 -3.60 -4.55 -7.04
N HIS A 254 -3.59 -3.80 -8.15
CA HIS A 254 -4.79 -3.55 -8.94
C HIS A 254 -5.37 -4.86 -9.51
N ASN A 255 -4.53 -5.73 -10.06
CA ASN A 255 -4.96 -7.02 -10.59
C ASN A 255 -5.52 -7.93 -9.50
N LEU A 256 -4.91 -7.97 -8.32
CA LEU A 256 -5.41 -8.75 -7.20
C LEU A 256 -6.77 -8.25 -6.72
N ASN A 257 -6.91 -6.94 -6.51
CA ASN A 257 -8.18 -6.33 -6.11
C ASN A 257 -9.27 -6.61 -7.14
N ARG A 258 -8.94 -6.58 -8.43
CA ARG A 258 -9.86 -6.97 -9.48
C ARG A 258 -10.28 -8.44 -9.35
N ILE A 259 -9.33 -9.38 -9.23
CA ILE A 259 -9.65 -10.80 -9.07
C ILE A 259 -10.58 -11.00 -7.87
N LEU A 260 -10.32 -10.33 -6.75
CA LEU A 260 -11.18 -10.37 -5.58
C LEU A 260 -12.60 -9.87 -5.90
N ILE A 261 -12.74 -8.74 -6.58
CA ILE A 261 -14.03 -8.17 -6.99
C ILE A 261 -14.77 -9.10 -7.97
N ASP A 262 -14.07 -9.64 -8.98
CA ASP A 262 -14.63 -10.54 -9.99
C ASP A 262 -15.16 -11.85 -9.35
N ASN A 263 -14.54 -12.28 -8.24
CA ASN A 263 -15.01 -13.41 -7.41
C ASN A 263 -16.06 -13.02 -6.36
N GLY A 264 -16.51 -11.76 -6.33
CA GLY A 264 -17.52 -11.27 -5.39
C GLY A 264 -17.02 -11.09 -3.95
N TYR A 265 -15.71 -11.01 -3.71
CA TYR A 265 -15.15 -10.75 -2.40
C TYR A 265 -15.53 -9.34 -1.91
N GLN A 266 -15.96 -9.27 -0.65
CA GLN A 266 -16.36 -8.02 -0.01
C GLN A 266 -15.54 -7.82 1.27
N PRO A 267 -14.92 -6.65 1.48
CA PRO A 267 -14.28 -6.33 2.74
C PRO A 267 -15.28 -6.39 3.92
N SER A 268 -14.82 -6.85 5.09
CA SER A 268 -15.65 -7.01 6.29
C SER A 268 -16.46 -5.75 6.65
N TRP A 269 -15.82 -4.57 6.56
CA TRP A 269 -16.49 -3.31 6.86
C TRP A 269 -17.64 -2.99 5.89
N VAL A 270 -17.57 -3.41 4.61
CA VAL A 270 -18.65 -3.21 3.63
C VAL A 270 -19.86 -4.07 4.01
N VAL A 271 -19.62 -5.32 4.38
CA VAL A 271 -20.66 -6.26 4.84
C VAL A 271 -21.32 -5.71 6.10
N MET A 272 -20.52 -5.31 7.09
CA MET A 272 -21.01 -4.75 8.35
C MET A 272 -21.79 -3.44 8.14
N GLN A 273 -21.35 -2.58 7.22
CA GLN A 273 -22.08 -1.37 6.86
C GLN A 273 -23.46 -1.68 6.27
N ARG A 274 -23.55 -2.69 5.39
CA ARG A 274 -24.83 -3.15 4.85
C ARG A 274 -25.72 -3.68 5.98
N ASP A 275 -25.19 -4.52 6.85
CA ASP A 275 -25.94 -5.14 7.94
C ASP A 275 -26.46 -4.08 8.94
N ILE A 276 -25.65 -3.05 9.26
CA ILE A 276 -26.10 -1.89 10.07
C ILE A 276 -27.25 -1.16 9.38
N ARG A 277 -27.16 -0.90 8.07
CA ARG A 277 -28.22 -0.22 7.31
C ARG A 277 -29.52 -1.02 7.29
N GLU A 278 -29.43 -2.33 7.04
CA GLU A 278 -30.59 -3.22 7.02
C GLU A 278 -31.23 -3.32 8.41
N THR A 279 -30.44 -3.51 9.46
CA THR A 279 -30.93 -3.58 10.84
C THR A 279 -31.57 -2.25 11.25
N THR A 280 -30.96 -1.12 10.88
CA THR A 280 -31.53 0.21 11.11
C THR A 280 -32.88 0.37 10.39
N ALA A 281 -33.00 -0.11 9.16
CA ALA A 281 -34.25 -0.03 8.39
C ALA A 281 -35.35 -0.89 9.02
N GLN A 282 -35.03 -2.12 9.43
CA GLN A 282 -35.96 -3.03 10.12
C GLN A 282 -36.42 -2.44 11.45
N PHE A 283 -35.48 -1.93 12.26
CA PHE A 283 -35.74 -1.24 13.51
C PHE A 283 -36.69 -0.06 13.33
N ARG A 284 -36.41 0.83 12.37
CA ARG A 284 -37.25 2.01 12.09
C ARG A 284 -38.63 1.62 11.60
N LYS A 285 -38.72 0.60 10.73
CA LYS A 285 -39.99 0.07 10.25
C LYS A 285 -40.83 -0.48 11.42
N ARG A 286 -40.23 -1.24 12.33
CA ARG A 286 -40.91 -1.80 13.51
C ARG A 286 -41.45 -0.71 14.44
N LEU A 287 -40.67 0.35 14.69
CA LEU A 287 -41.13 1.51 15.47
C LEU A 287 -42.28 2.24 14.78
N LEU A 288 -42.18 2.47 13.48
CA LEU A 288 -43.20 3.17 12.71
C LEU A 288 -44.51 2.37 12.66
N GLU A 289 -44.45 1.06 12.39
CA GLU A 289 -45.62 0.18 12.41
C GLU A 289 -46.23 0.08 13.80
N GLY A 290 -45.40 -0.04 14.84
CA GLY A 290 -45.83 -0.02 16.23
C GLY A 290 -46.60 1.26 16.55
N ARG A 291 -46.07 2.42 16.15
CA ARG A 291 -46.72 3.71 16.39
C ARG A 291 -47.96 3.92 15.53
N ALA A 292 -47.97 3.44 14.29
CA ALA A 292 -49.08 3.59 13.36
C ALA A 292 -50.32 2.79 13.79
N ARG A 293 -50.14 1.66 14.50
CA ARG A 293 -51.23 0.85 15.05
C ARG A 293 -51.97 1.54 16.20
N LEU A 294 -51.33 2.49 16.88
CA LEU A 294 -51.88 3.16 18.06
C LEU A 294 -52.68 4.40 17.66
N GLY A 295 -53.77 4.65 18.40
CA GLY A 295 -54.64 5.80 18.19
C GLY A 295 -54.01 7.15 18.56
N GLU A 296 -54.65 8.23 18.12
CA GLU A 296 -54.42 9.59 18.63
C GLU A 296 -55.77 10.20 19.05
N PRO A 297 -55.98 10.56 20.33
CA PRO A 297 -55.10 10.34 21.49
C PRO A 297 -54.98 8.86 21.88
N MET A 298 -53.83 8.48 22.45
CA MET A 298 -53.59 7.11 22.90
C MET A 298 -54.40 6.80 24.17
N THR A 299 -54.89 5.56 24.27
CA THR A 299 -55.46 5.06 25.52
C THR A 299 -54.36 4.66 26.52
N PRO A 300 -54.64 4.60 27.84
CA PRO A 300 -53.62 4.19 28.83
C PRO A 300 -53.04 2.79 28.57
N THR A 301 -53.82 1.88 28.01
CA THR A 301 -53.36 0.53 27.63
C THR A 301 -52.45 0.58 26.40
N GLU A 302 -52.77 1.41 25.41
CA GLU A 302 -51.93 1.66 24.23
C GLU A 302 -50.60 2.32 24.60
N HIS A 303 -50.59 3.21 25.60
CA HIS A 303 -49.35 3.77 26.15
C HIS A 303 -48.46 2.65 26.72
N SER A 304 -49.01 1.76 27.53
CA SER A 304 -48.24 0.62 28.06
C SER A 304 -47.70 -0.30 26.95
N GLN A 305 -48.49 -0.55 25.90
CA GLN A 305 -48.03 -1.34 24.74
C GLN A 305 -46.90 -0.64 23.98
N TRP A 306 -46.98 0.68 23.82
CA TRP A 306 -45.92 1.48 23.21
C TRP A 306 -44.63 1.39 24.02
N ASP A 307 -44.72 1.56 25.34
CA ASP A 307 -43.55 1.52 26.23
C ASP A 307 -42.88 0.14 26.23
N GLN A 308 -43.67 -0.94 26.22
CA GLN A 308 -43.14 -2.31 26.07
C GLN A 308 -42.44 -2.52 24.73
N LEU A 309 -43.01 -1.99 23.64
CA LEU A 309 -42.37 -2.05 22.32
C LEU A 309 -41.05 -1.28 22.33
N CYS A 310 -41.04 -0.06 22.87
CA CYS A 310 -39.84 0.76 23.03
C CYS A 310 -38.76 0.01 23.82
N ALA A 311 -39.09 -0.59 24.97
CA ALA A 311 -38.13 -1.36 25.76
C ALA A 311 -37.53 -2.55 24.97
N SER A 312 -38.36 -3.29 24.23
CA SER A 312 -37.88 -4.40 23.40
C SER A 312 -36.98 -3.95 22.25
N VAL A 313 -37.21 -2.74 21.76
CA VAL A 313 -36.47 -2.13 20.65
C VAL A 313 -35.18 -1.49 21.16
N GLU A 314 -35.15 -1.03 22.41
CA GLU A 314 -33.96 -0.50 23.09
C GLU A 314 -32.87 -1.56 23.25
N GLU A 315 -33.23 -2.79 23.60
CA GLU A 315 -32.27 -3.90 23.66
C GLU A 315 -31.61 -4.16 22.29
N GLN A 316 -32.39 -4.06 21.21
CA GLN A 316 -31.88 -4.19 19.84
C GLN A 316 -31.00 -3.00 19.46
N LEU A 317 -31.32 -1.80 19.92
CA LEU A 317 -30.54 -0.58 19.71
C LEU A 317 -29.14 -0.70 20.35
N VAL A 318 -29.05 -1.27 21.56
CA VAL A 318 -27.77 -1.50 22.24
C VAL A 318 -26.88 -2.44 21.41
N LYS A 319 -27.45 -3.52 20.87
CA LYS A 319 -26.73 -4.46 19.99
C LYS A 319 -26.28 -3.77 18.70
N LEU A 320 -27.14 -2.94 18.11
CA LEU A 320 -26.81 -2.16 16.93
C LEU A 320 -25.71 -1.13 17.18
N ASN A 321 -25.71 -0.45 18.34
CA ASN A 321 -24.65 0.49 18.69
C ASN A 321 -23.30 -0.21 18.91
N LYS A 322 -23.28 -1.43 19.46
CA LYS A 322 -22.06 -2.25 19.50
C LYS A 322 -21.54 -2.58 18.11
N MET A 323 -22.41 -2.97 17.17
CA MET A 323 -22.02 -3.18 15.77
C MET A 323 -21.45 -1.90 15.13
N VAL A 324 -22.00 -0.73 15.49
CA VAL A 324 -21.47 0.56 15.04
C VAL A 324 -20.07 0.82 15.62
N ASP A 325 -19.82 0.46 16.88
CA ASP A 325 -18.49 0.54 17.48
C ASP A 325 -17.50 -0.37 16.75
N ASP A 326 -17.84 -1.63 16.54
CA ASP A 326 -17.01 -2.59 15.80
C ASP A 326 -16.72 -2.09 14.38
N PHE A 327 -17.73 -1.53 13.70
CA PHE A 327 -17.59 -0.91 12.39
C PHE A 327 -16.60 0.27 12.43
N ASN A 328 -16.72 1.16 13.42
CA ASN A 328 -15.85 2.32 13.56
C ASN A 328 -14.38 1.96 13.79
N LEU A 329 -14.12 0.77 14.37
CA LEU A 329 -12.77 0.25 14.59
C LEU A 329 -12.12 -0.30 13.32
N ILE A 330 -12.91 -0.84 12.38
CA ILE A 330 -12.39 -1.52 11.17
C ILE A 330 -12.37 -0.64 9.92
N VAL A 331 -13.07 0.49 9.94
CA VAL A 331 -13.22 1.36 8.78
C VAL A 331 -11.90 2.06 8.41
N PRO A 332 -11.54 2.11 7.11
CA PRO A 332 -10.25 2.67 6.68
C PRO A 332 -10.16 4.19 6.74
N MET A 333 -11.29 4.91 6.79
CA MET A 333 -11.33 6.38 6.75
C MET A 333 -12.24 6.97 7.83
N LEU A 334 -11.76 7.99 8.54
CA LEU A 334 -12.50 8.61 9.65
C LEU A 334 -13.88 9.16 9.24
N ASN A 335 -14.02 9.68 8.02
CA ASN A 335 -15.28 10.22 7.51
C ASN A 335 -16.37 9.16 7.27
N MET A 336 -16.01 7.87 7.24
CA MET A 336 -16.94 6.76 7.10
C MET A 336 -17.47 6.27 8.45
N GLN A 337 -16.91 6.72 9.58
CA GLN A 337 -17.39 6.35 10.90
C GLN A 337 -18.83 6.84 11.14
N MET A 338 -19.57 6.07 11.94
CA MET A 338 -20.97 6.31 12.26
C MET A 338 -21.14 6.69 13.72
N VAL A 339 -22.14 7.54 14.00
CA VAL A 339 -22.52 7.92 15.36
C VAL A 339 -23.56 6.94 15.88
N HIS A 340 -23.56 6.72 17.19
CA HIS A 340 -24.58 5.93 17.87
C HIS A 340 -25.99 6.47 17.64
N PHE A 341 -26.93 5.54 17.61
CA PHE A 341 -28.34 5.83 17.53
C PHE A 341 -28.90 6.00 18.93
N SER A 342 -29.71 7.04 19.13
CA SER A 342 -30.38 7.29 20.41
C SER A 342 -31.87 6.99 20.31
N MET A 343 -32.38 6.29 21.33
CA MET A 343 -33.78 5.85 21.36
C MET A 343 -34.74 7.03 21.28
N SER A 344 -34.51 8.09 22.07
CA SER A 344 -35.33 9.30 22.07
C SER A 344 -35.51 9.92 20.68
N ARG A 345 -34.41 10.06 19.91
CA ARG A 345 -34.48 10.62 18.55
C ARG A 345 -35.24 9.73 17.58
N GLU A 346 -35.10 8.41 17.71
CA GLU A 346 -35.78 7.46 16.83
C GLU A 346 -37.27 7.33 17.19
N MET A 347 -37.64 7.44 18.47
CA MET A 347 -39.05 7.54 18.89
C MET A 347 -39.72 8.79 18.32
N GLU A 348 -39.09 9.96 18.47
CA GLU A 348 -39.62 11.19 17.89
C GLU A 348 -39.79 11.09 16.37
N ARG A 349 -38.82 10.47 15.69
CA ARG A 349 -38.88 10.22 14.25
C ARG A 349 -40.05 9.31 13.90
N ALA A 350 -40.30 8.25 14.67
CA ALA A 350 -41.42 7.35 14.45
C ALA A 350 -42.77 8.05 14.68
N VAL A 351 -42.89 8.88 15.72
CA VAL A 351 -44.10 9.69 16.00
C VAL A 351 -44.38 10.67 14.86
N LYS A 352 -43.37 11.44 14.45
CA LYS A 352 -43.48 12.37 13.31
C LYS A 352 -43.84 11.63 12.02
N GLY A 353 -43.20 10.49 11.75
CA GLY A 353 -43.46 9.66 10.58
C GLY A 353 -44.89 9.10 10.56
N ALA A 354 -45.38 8.56 11.68
CA ALA A 354 -46.74 8.04 11.80
C ALA A 354 -47.79 9.14 11.61
N HIS A 355 -47.55 10.32 12.18
CA HIS A 355 -48.43 11.49 12.00
C HIS A 355 -48.49 11.93 10.52
N GLN A 356 -47.33 12.05 9.86
CA GLN A 356 -47.26 12.38 8.43
C GLN A 356 -47.96 11.34 7.55
N HIS A 357 -47.77 10.04 7.85
CA HIS A 357 -48.43 8.95 7.12
C HIS A 357 -49.95 9.07 7.20
N ARG A 358 -50.51 9.32 8.39
CA ARG A 358 -51.95 9.55 8.57
C ARG A 358 -52.47 10.76 7.80
N LEU A 359 -51.74 11.87 7.81
CA LEU A 359 -52.11 13.07 7.04
C LEU A 359 -52.09 12.82 5.53
N GLU A 360 -51.13 12.04 5.02
CA GLU A 360 -51.09 11.64 3.61
C GLU A 360 -52.25 10.71 3.26
N GLU A 361 -52.56 9.72 4.10
CA GLU A 361 -53.73 8.85 3.92
C GLU A 361 -55.04 9.65 3.89
N GLN A 362 -55.22 10.63 4.78
CA GLN A 362 -56.40 11.51 4.78
C GLN A 362 -56.48 12.31 3.49
N ARG A 363 -55.39 12.95 3.05
CA ARG A 363 -55.33 13.69 1.79
C ARG A 363 -55.62 12.80 0.59
N GLN A 364 -55.14 11.56 0.58
CA GLN A 364 -55.43 10.60 -0.48
C GLN A 364 -56.92 10.21 -0.50
N ARG A 365 -57.51 9.91 0.65
CA ARG A 365 -58.95 9.61 0.79
C ARG A 365 -59.82 10.78 0.35
N GLU A 366 -59.43 12.01 0.66
CA GLU A 366 -60.13 13.22 0.20
C GLU A 366 -60.06 13.39 -1.31
N LYS A 367 -58.87 13.28 -1.91
CA LYS A 367 -58.71 13.31 -3.38
C LYS A 367 -59.53 12.22 -4.07
N GLU A 368 -59.57 11.02 -3.50
CA GLU A 368 -60.38 9.92 -4.04
C GLU A 368 -61.89 10.23 -3.95
N ARG A 369 -62.34 10.80 -2.83
CA ARG A 369 -63.74 11.25 -2.67
C ARG A 369 -64.09 12.35 -3.67
N GLU A 370 -63.19 13.30 -3.92
CA GLU A 370 -63.38 14.36 -4.92
C GLU A 370 -63.47 13.78 -6.34
N ARG A 371 -62.56 12.86 -6.70
CA ARG A 371 -62.62 12.14 -7.98
C ARG A 371 -63.95 11.41 -8.17
N ARG A 372 -64.40 10.66 -7.17
CA ARG A 372 -65.70 9.97 -7.21
C ARG A 372 -66.87 10.95 -7.36
N LYS A 373 -66.82 12.11 -6.68
CA LYS A 373 -67.84 13.17 -6.85
C LYS A 373 -67.82 13.77 -8.25
N GLU A 374 -66.64 14.00 -8.83
CA GLU A 374 -66.51 14.50 -10.21
C GLU A 374 -67.02 13.49 -11.24
N GLU A 375 -66.67 12.21 -11.08
CA GLU A 375 -67.17 11.11 -11.92
C GLU A 375 -68.70 11.02 -11.84
N GLN A 376 -69.27 11.09 -10.63
CA GLN A 376 -70.71 11.07 -10.43
C GLN A 376 -71.39 12.31 -11.05
N LYS A 377 -70.79 13.50 -10.93
CA LYS A 377 -71.26 14.72 -11.62
C LYS A 377 -71.23 14.56 -13.14
N ARG A 378 -70.16 13.99 -13.71
CA ARG A 378 -70.04 13.70 -15.15
C ARG A 378 -71.10 12.68 -15.60
N ALA A 379 -71.29 11.60 -14.85
CA ALA A 379 -72.32 10.60 -15.14
C ALA A 379 -73.74 11.20 -15.10
N ASN A 380 -74.04 12.01 -14.08
CA ASN A 380 -75.31 12.72 -13.96
C ASN A 380 -75.53 13.73 -15.10
N ALA A 381 -74.48 14.43 -15.55
CA ALA A 381 -74.56 15.34 -16.70
C ALA A 381 -74.88 14.60 -18.00
N VAL A 382 -74.28 13.42 -18.23
CA VAL A 382 -74.57 12.57 -19.39
C VAL A 382 -76.03 12.07 -19.36
N ILE A 383 -76.54 11.64 -18.20
CA ILE A 383 -77.94 11.21 -18.04
C ILE A 383 -78.89 12.39 -18.29
N LYS A 384 -78.63 13.57 -17.70
CA LYS A 384 -79.44 14.77 -17.90
C LYS A 384 -79.50 15.17 -19.39
N HIS A 385 -78.37 15.11 -20.09
CA HIS A 385 -78.30 15.41 -21.50
C HIS A 385 -79.05 14.38 -22.37
N LYS A 386 -79.00 13.08 -22.04
CA LYS A 386 -79.82 12.05 -22.70
C LYS A 386 -81.32 12.29 -22.50
N ASN A 387 -81.75 12.58 -21.26
CA ASN A 387 -83.15 12.84 -20.93
C ASN A 387 -83.67 14.12 -21.60
N SER A 388 -82.86 15.18 -21.67
CA SER A 388 -83.19 16.42 -22.38
C SER A 388 -83.38 16.18 -23.89
N LYS A 389 -82.50 15.40 -24.53
CA LYS A 389 -82.66 15.01 -25.94
C LYS A 389 -83.93 14.19 -26.18
N GLN A 390 -84.25 13.24 -25.30
CA GLN A 390 -85.50 12.47 -25.38
C GLN A 390 -86.75 13.36 -25.17
N GLY A 391 -86.72 14.31 -24.23
CA GLY A 391 -87.81 15.25 -24.00
C GLY A 391 -88.06 16.19 -25.18
N LEU A 392 -87.00 16.70 -25.81
CA LEU A 392 -87.10 17.51 -27.04
C LEU A 392 -87.66 16.71 -28.21
N LEU A 393 -87.21 15.46 -28.39
CA LEU A 393 -87.72 14.58 -29.45
C LEU A 393 -89.21 14.26 -29.25
N SER A 394 -89.63 13.98 -28.01
CA SER A 394 -91.04 13.79 -27.65
C SER A 394 -91.89 15.04 -27.89
N TRP A 395 -91.37 16.22 -27.52
CA TRP A 395 -92.06 17.50 -27.76
C TRP A 395 -92.22 17.78 -29.27
N MET A 396 -91.18 17.57 -30.08
CA MET A 396 -91.29 17.70 -31.54
C MET A 396 -92.28 16.70 -32.15
N GLN A 397 -92.31 15.45 -31.68
CA GLN A 397 -93.27 14.45 -32.17
C GLN A 397 -94.73 14.83 -31.87
N ASN A 398 -94.99 15.51 -30.75
CA ASN A 398 -96.33 16.00 -30.40
C ASN A 398 -96.72 17.30 -31.12
N LEU A 399 -95.76 18.07 -31.65
CA LEU A 399 -96.03 19.31 -32.39
C LEU A 399 -96.41 19.06 -33.86
N PHE A 400 -96.02 17.91 -34.42
CA PHE A 400 -96.30 17.49 -35.79
C PHE A 400 -97.47 16.49 -35.89
N ARG A 401 -98.33 16.45 -34.87
CA ARG A 401 -99.53 15.61 -34.79
C ARG A 401 -100.75 16.51 -34.62
#